data_AF-A0A8W8JAS5-F1
#
_entry.id   AF-A0A8W8JAS5-F1
#
_cell.length_a   1.000
_cell.length_b   1.000
_cell.length_c   1.000
_cell.angle_alpha   90.00
_cell.angle_beta   90.00
_cell.angle_gamma   90.00
#
_symmetry.space_group_name_H-M   'P 1'
#
loop_
_entity.id
_entity.type
_entity.pdbx_description
1 polymer ?
#
loop_
_entity_poly.entity_id
_entity_poly.type
_entity_poly.pdbx_seq_one_letter_code
_entity_poly.pdbx_strand_id
1 'polypeptide(L)'
;MNNATVKYPKNITIEMIFQFICYYCVRFLPAILVCLFCYTFTLHSFCESVSTDFPYSCAIFSFSPQNGTVTWYEKYSGGLVVAQNILLFLLVLYFASISVSFVHWSDPLWQQLPTTNKVWRVAVPAVLLFQCVFFACDIVIRSDGLPFTLSLGDVHPAVYATGLPFALIIVVINELVKRREVKLYSRYQKRRRLSFGTKLGMNSPF
;
A
#
# COMPACT_ATOMS: atom_id res chain seq x y z
N MET A 1 9.99 -48.25 19.51
CA MET A 1 10.09 -47.13 18.53
C MET A 1 10.20 -45.84 19.32
N ASN A 2 11.41 -45.31 19.50
CA ASN A 2 11.61 -44.04 20.20
C ASN A 2 11.34 -42.90 19.22
N ASN A 3 10.18 -42.27 19.34
CA ASN A 3 9.86 -41.03 18.64
C ASN A 3 10.80 -39.93 19.14
N ALA A 4 11.86 -39.66 18.37
CA ALA A 4 12.73 -38.52 18.61
C ALA A 4 11.92 -37.23 18.43
N THR A 5 11.46 -36.64 19.53
CA THR A 5 10.85 -35.32 19.53
C THR A 5 11.93 -34.29 19.19
N VAL A 6 11.94 -33.81 17.95
CA VAL A 6 12.81 -32.72 17.51
C VAL A 6 12.42 -31.46 18.30
N LYS A 7 13.23 -31.10 19.30
CA LYS A 7 13.14 -29.79 19.97
C LYS A 7 13.59 -28.72 18.97
N TYR A 8 12.64 -28.05 18.33
CA TYR A 8 12.92 -26.90 17.48
C TYR A 8 13.58 -25.80 18.32
N PRO A 9 14.80 -25.33 18.00
CA PRO A 9 15.39 -24.22 18.72
C PRO A 9 14.52 -22.98 18.51
N LYS A 10 13.90 -22.54 19.59
CA LYS A 10 12.90 -21.47 19.65
C LYS A 10 13.55 -20.07 19.79
N ASN A 11 14.76 -19.88 19.26
CA ASN A 11 15.51 -18.65 19.46
C ASN A 11 15.38 -17.75 18.23
N ILE A 12 14.29 -16.98 18.19
CA ILE A 12 14.18 -15.81 17.32
C ILE A 12 15.17 -14.77 17.84
N THR A 13 16.17 -14.40 17.04
CA THR A 13 17.13 -13.37 17.44
C THR A 13 16.56 -11.98 17.16
N ILE A 14 16.97 -10.97 17.96
CA ILE A 14 16.59 -9.56 17.75
C ILE A 14 16.95 -9.09 16.34
N GLU A 15 18.07 -9.57 15.80
CA GLU A 15 18.51 -9.29 14.43
C GLU A 15 17.49 -9.73 13.38
N MET A 16 16.87 -10.91 13.55
CA MET A 16 15.85 -11.41 12.62
C MET A 16 14.59 -10.55 12.67
N ILE A 17 14.20 -10.08 13.86
CA ILE A 17 13.05 -9.19 14.04
C ILE A 17 13.34 -7.84 13.38
N PHE A 18 14.50 -7.25 13.64
CA PHE A 18 14.90 -5.97 13.05
C PHE A 18 14.93 -6.05 11.52
N GLN A 19 15.48 -7.13 10.97
CA GLN A 19 15.50 -7.37 9.53
C GLN A 19 14.10 -7.51 8.93
N PHE A 20 13.20 -8.24 9.61
CA PHE A 20 11.81 -8.37 9.20
C PHE A 20 11.09 -7.01 9.19
N ILE A 21 11.23 -6.22 10.27
CA ILE A 21 10.64 -4.88 10.37
C ILE A 21 11.20 -3.97 9.27
N CYS A 22 12.51 -4.02 9.01
CA CYS A 22 13.12 -3.23 7.95
C CYS A 22 12.52 -3.57 6.58
N TYR A 23 12.37 -4.87 6.25
CA TYR A 23 11.75 -5.28 5.00
C TYR A 23 10.27 -4.91 4.91
N TYR A 24 9.54 -5.02 6.02
CA TYR A 24 8.17 -4.54 6.09
C TYR A 24 8.09 -3.03 5.81
N CYS A 25 8.89 -2.21 6.49
CA CYS A 25 8.94 -0.77 6.29
C CYS A 25 9.30 -0.42 4.83
N VAL A 26 10.30 -1.06 4.24
CA VAL A 26 10.69 -0.80 2.84
C VAL A 26 9.58 -1.14 1.84
N ARG A 27 8.72 -2.14 2.15
CA ARG A 27 7.60 -2.52 1.29
C ARG A 27 6.42 -1.56 1.36
N PHE A 28 6.06 -1.10 2.56
CA PHE A 28 4.80 -0.40 2.81
C PHE A 28 4.95 1.11 3.05
N LEU A 29 6.04 1.56 3.69
CA LEU A 29 6.24 2.97 4.02
C LEU A 29 6.27 3.87 2.77
N PRO A 30 6.96 3.49 1.65
CA PRO A 30 6.99 4.34 0.47
C PRO A 30 5.60 4.56 -0.12
N ALA A 31 4.73 3.54 -0.11
CA ALA A 31 3.35 3.63 -0.58
C ALA A 31 2.55 4.64 0.25
N ILE A 32 2.68 4.59 1.57
CA ILE A 32 2.01 5.53 2.50
C ILE A 32 2.49 6.97 2.24
N LEU A 33 3.78 7.18 2.08
CA LEU A 33 4.34 8.52 1.84
C LEU A 33 3.85 9.12 0.52
N VAL A 34 3.78 8.33 -0.56
CA VAL A 34 3.26 8.81 -1.85
C VAL A 34 1.75 9.05 -1.78
N CYS A 35 0.99 8.21 -1.09
CA CYS A 35 -0.43 8.43 -0.83
C CYS A 35 -0.66 9.77 -0.09
N LEU A 36 0.10 10.04 0.97
CA LEU A 36 0.02 11.30 1.71
C LEU A 36 0.41 12.50 0.85
N PHE A 37 1.47 12.37 0.04
CA PHE A 37 1.87 13.40 -0.93
C PHE A 37 0.75 13.70 -1.94
N CYS A 38 0.14 12.66 -2.53
CA CYS A 38 -0.98 12.83 -3.46
C CYS A 38 -2.18 13.50 -2.79
N TYR A 39 -2.47 13.12 -1.55
CA TYR A 39 -3.56 13.70 -0.76
C TYR A 39 -3.33 15.18 -0.42
N THR A 40 -2.10 15.58 -0.06
CA THR A 40 -1.81 16.99 0.21
C THR A 40 -1.86 17.84 -1.06
N PHE A 41 -1.36 17.33 -2.18
CA PHE A 41 -1.38 18.05 -3.46
C PHE A 41 -2.80 18.18 -4.04
N THR A 42 -3.65 17.15 -3.89
CA THR A 42 -5.07 17.26 -4.28
C THR A 42 -5.81 18.32 -3.47
N LEU A 43 -5.59 18.35 -2.15
CA LEU A 43 -6.14 19.41 -1.29
C LEU A 43 -5.57 20.79 -1.63
N HIS A 44 -4.29 20.88 -1.96
CA HIS A 44 -3.66 22.13 -2.38
C HIS A 44 -4.31 22.67 -3.68
N SER A 45 -4.49 21.82 -4.70
CA SER A 45 -5.21 22.22 -5.93
C SER A 45 -6.62 22.71 -5.66
N PHE A 46 -7.35 22.02 -4.78
CA PHE A 46 -8.67 22.48 -4.39
C PHE A 46 -8.61 23.85 -3.71
N CYS A 47 -7.68 24.03 -2.78
CA CYS A 47 -7.50 25.31 -2.10
C CYS A 47 -7.22 26.45 -3.08
N GLU A 48 -6.31 26.22 -4.03
CA GLU A 48 -5.96 27.22 -5.05
C GLU A 48 -7.19 27.60 -5.88
N SER A 49 -8.01 26.61 -6.29
CA SER A 49 -9.23 26.83 -7.07
C SER A 49 -10.32 27.62 -6.32
N VAL A 50 -10.37 27.54 -4.99
CA VAL A 50 -11.35 28.25 -4.14
C VAL A 50 -10.81 29.60 -3.67
N SER A 51 -9.49 29.76 -3.56
CA SER A 51 -8.84 30.95 -3.00
C SER A 51 -9.08 32.24 -3.79
N THR A 52 -9.43 32.15 -5.07
CA THR A 52 -9.82 33.30 -5.90
C THR A 52 -11.08 34.00 -5.39
N ASP A 53 -11.97 33.28 -4.73
CA ASP A 53 -13.21 33.84 -4.21
C ASP A 53 -13.06 34.34 -2.76
N PHE A 54 -12.17 33.74 -1.96
CA PHE A 54 -11.96 34.11 -0.55
C PHE A 54 -10.59 33.64 0.01
N PRO A 55 -9.68 34.56 0.41
CA PRO A 55 -8.29 34.24 0.79
C PRO A 55 -8.10 33.48 2.12
N TYR A 56 -9.16 33.28 2.92
CA TYR A 56 -9.09 32.61 4.23
C TYR A 56 -9.79 31.24 4.29
N SER A 57 -10.30 30.74 3.16
CA SER A 57 -11.26 29.60 3.12
C SER A 57 -10.64 28.21 3.19
N CYS A 58 -9.33 28.10 3.00
CA CYS A 58 -8.63 26.81 2.96
C CYS A 58 -8.13 26.30 4.31
N ALA A 59 -8.28 27.10 5.38
CA ALA A 59 -7.99 26.58 6.70
C ALA A 59 -9.10 25.57 7.08
N ILE A 60 -8.72 24.31 7.30
CA ILE A 60 -9.59 23.23 7.79
C ILE A 60 -10.35 23.66 9.07
N PHE A 61 -9.83 24.66 9.78
CA PHE A 61 -10.41 25.25 11.00
C PHE A 61 -10.75 26.74 10.87
N SER A 62 -11.17 27.22 9.70
CA SER A 62 -11.73 28.59 9.62
C SER A 62 -13.11 28.64 10.27
N PHE A 63 -13.13 28.77 11.60
CA PHE A 63 -14.31 29.17 12.36
C PHE A 63 -14.56 30.67 12.09
N SER A 64 -15.11 30.99 10.92
CA SER A 64 -15.75 32.30 10.75
C SER A 64 -17.19 32.16 11.26
N PRO A 65 -17.59 32.88 12.32
CA PRO A 65 -18.97 32.90 12.76
C PRO A 65 -19.73 33.78 11.76
N GLN A 66 -20.12 33.20 10.63
CA GLN A 66 -21.07 33.86 9.75
C GLN A 66 -22.47 33.60 10.29
N ASN A 67 -23.30 34.64 10.30
CA ASN A 67 -24.70 34.64 10.72
C ASN A 67 -25.63 33.78 9.82
N GLY A 68 -25.10 32.75 9.15
CA GLY A 68 -25.78 31.88 8.20
C GLY A 68 -25.73 30.43 8.64
N THR A 69 -26.81 29.70 8.39
CA THR A 69 -27.09 28.32 8.82
C THR A 69 -26.23 27.24 8.16
N VAL A 70 -25.32 27.58 7.25
CA VAL A 70 -24.58 26.62 6.41
C VAL A 70 -23.15 26.48 6.91
N THR A 71 -22.74 25.25 7.22
CA THR A 71 -21.40 24.95 7.74
C THR A 71 -20.33 24.97 6.64
N TRP A 72 -19.05 25.19 6.99
CA TRP A 72 -17.93 25.08 6.04
C TRP A 72 -17.94 23.74 5.30
N TYR A 73 -18.28 22.65 6.01
CA TYR A 73 -18.33 21.31 5.45
C TYR A 73 -19.37 21.19 4.33
N GLU A 74 -20.58 21.72 4.50
CA GLU A 74 -21.63 21.67 3.47
C GLU A 74 -21.25 22.44 2.21
N LYS A 75 -20.39 23.47 2.34
CA LYS A 75 -19.97 24.31 1.21
C LYS A 75 -18.71 23.80 0.49
N TYR A 76 -17.74 23.26 1.21
CA TYR A 76 -16.40 22.96 0.68
C TYR A 76 -15.96 21.48 0.80
N SER A 77 -16.82 20.58 1.28
CA SER A 77 -16.48 19.16 1.42
C SER A 77 -16.19 18.45 0.09
N GLY A 78 -16.62 19.00 -1.06
CA GLY A 78 -16.40 18.41 -2.38
C GLY A 78 -14.92 18.11 -2.68
N GLY A 79 -14.02 19.05 -2.38
CA GLY A 79 -12.58 18.84 -2.57
C GLY A 79 -11.99 17.77 -1.64
N LEU A 80 -12.49 17.71 -0.39
CA LEU A 80 -12.08 16.70 0.58
C LEU A 80 -12.50 15.29 0.14
N VAL A 81 -13.74 15.14 -0.37
CA VAL A 81 -14.26 13.89 -0.91
C VAL A 81 -13.40 13.40 -2.07
N VAL A 82 -13.02 14.27 -3.00
CA VAL A 82 -12.16 13.91 -4.13
C VAL A 82 -10.78 13.47 -3.65
N ALA A 83 -10.16 14.20 -2.72
CA ALA A 83 -8.86 13.85 -2.16
C ALA A 83 -8.89 12.49 -1.43
N GLN A 84 -9.93 12.23 -0.63
CA GLN A 84 -10.12 10.95 0.06
C GLN A 84 -10.31 9.78 -0.90
N ASN A 85 -11.10 9.98 -1.96
CA ASN A 85 -11.33 8.95 -2.97
C ASN A 85 -10.06 8.64 -3.78
N ILE A 86 -9.27 9.66 -4.14
CA ILE A 86 -7.96 9.47 -4.82
C ILE A 86 -6.99 8.72 -3.89
N LEU A 87 -6.90 9.11 -2.62
CA LEU A 87 -6.07 8.42 -1.62
C LEU A 87 -6.45 6.94 -1.51
N LEU A 88 -7.75 6.65 -1.36
CA LEU A 88 -8.27 5.28 -1.20
C LEU A 88 -8.00 4.44 -2.46
N PHE A 89 -8.24 5.01 -3.64
CA PHE A 89 -7.95 4.34 -4.91
C PHE A 89 -6.46 3.98 -5.03
N LEU A 90 -5.56 4.93 -4.76
CA LEU A 90 -4.11 4.68 -4.79
C LEU A 90 -3.69 3.63 -3.76
N LEU A 91 -4.26 3.65 -2.57
CA LEU A 91 -3.98 2.67 -1.52
C LEU A 91 -4.38 1.26 -1.95
N VAL A 92 -5.57 1.08 -2.53
CA VAL A 92 -6.01 -0.22 -3.07
C VAL A 92 -5.13 -0.67 -4.23
N LEU A 93 -4.77 0.25 -5.14
CA LEU A 93 -3.86 -0.03 -6.24
C LEU A 93 -2.49 -0.51 -5.72
N TYR A 94 -1.94 0.16 -4.71
CA TYR A 94 -0.66 -0.22 -4.13
C TYR A 94 -0.72 -1.56 -3.39
N PHE A 95 -1.81 -1.85 -2.68
CA PHE A 95 -1.99 -3.19 -2.10
C PHE A 95 -2.11 -4.28 -3.16
N ALA A 96 -2.82 -4.02 -4.26
CA ALA A 96 -2.86 -4.92 -5.41
C ALA A 96 -1.45 -5.15 -5.98
N SER A 97 -0.66 -4.08 -6.18
CA SER A 97 0.73 -4.16 -6.64
C SER A 97 1.64 -4.93 -5.69
N ILE A 98 1.53 -4.70 -4.38
CA ILE A 98 2.30 -5.42 -3.36
C ILE A 98 1.93 -6.91 -3.36
N SER A 99 0.64 -7.24 -3.52
CA SER A 99 0.15 -8.62 -3.51
C SER A 99 0.81 -9.50 -4.58
N VAL A 100 1.23 -8.91 -5.71
CA VAL A 100 1.94 -9.59 -6.80
C VAL A 100 3.15 -10.38 -6.28
N SER A 101 3.93 -9.79 -5.37
CA SER A 101 5.12 -10.44 -4.83
C SER A 101 4.81 -11.53 -3.80
N PHE A 102 3.60 -11.56 -3.23
CA PHE A 102 3.19 -12.53 -2.22
C PHE A 102 2.53 -13.78 -2.79
N VAL A 103 2.05 -13.76 -4.03
CA VAL A 103 1.42 -14.93 -4.69
C VAL A 103 2.39 -16.12 -4.75
N HIS A 104 3.62 -15.85 -5.18
CA HIS A 104 4.72 -16.82 -5.23
C HIS A 104 5.88 -16.26 -4.40
N TRP A 105 5.92 -16.66 -3.13
CA TRP A 105 6.88 -16.13 -2.16
C TRP A 105 8.32 -16.62 -2.40
N SER A 106 8.48 -17.83 -2.94
CA SER A 106 9.77 -18.46 -3.21
C SER A 106 10.40 -18.04 -4.53
N ASP A 107 9.57 -17.76 -5.53
CA ASP A 107 10.00 -17.64 -6.91
C ASP A 107 9.91 -16.19 -7.40
N PRO A 108 10.92 -15.68 -8.11
CA PRO A 108 10.87 -14.35 -8.71
C PRO A 108 9.81 -14.28 -9.81
N LEU A 109 9.30 -13.07 -10.08
CA LEU A 109 8.21 -12.87 -11.07
C LEU A 109 8.54 -13.35 -12.48
N TRP A 110 9.82 -13.36 -12.82
CA TRP A 110 10.36 -13.79 -14.12
C TRP A 110 10.31 -15.31 -14.30
N GLN A 111 10.23 -16.07 -13.21
CA GLN A 111 10.09 -17.53 -13.25
C GLN A 111 8.62 -17.96 -13.19
N GLN A 112 7.82 -17.30 -12.36
CA GLN A 112 6.41 -17.60 -12.23
C GLN A 112 5.57 -16.33 -12.12
N LEU A 113 4.66 -16.17 -13.06
CA LEU A 113 3.73 -15.04 -13.10
C LEU A 113 2.60 -15.24 -12.08
N PRO A 114 2.14 -14.16 -11.41
CA PRO A 114 1.07 -14.22 -10.40
C PRO A 114 -0.26 -14.69 -10.99
N THR A 115 -0.45 -14.49 -12.30
CA THR A 115 -1.63 -14.94 -13.04
C THR A 115 -1.78 -16.45 -13.06
N THR A 116 -0.73 -17.23 -12.76
CA THR A 116 -0.82 -18.70 -12.64
C THR A 116 -1.80 -19.10 -11.53
N ASN A 117 -1.89 -18.30 -10.46
CA ASN A 117 -2.83 -18.54 -9.37
C ASN A 117 -4.24 -18.08 -9.77
N LYS A 118 -5.18 -19.05 -9.87
CA LYS A 118 -6.58 -18.81 -10.24
C LYS A 118 -7.28 -17.82 -9.29
N VAL A 119 -7.01 -17.92 -7.99
CA VAL A 119 -7.64 -17.05 -6.98
C VAL A 119 -7.18 -15.61 -7.16
N TRP A 120 -5.87 -15.40 -7.28
CA TRP A 120 -5.32 -14.07 -7.48
C TRP A 120 -5.80 -13.43 -8.80
N ARG A 121 -5.85 -14.23 -9.87
CA ARG A 121 -6.33 -13.82 -11.19
C ARG A 121 -7.76 -13.28 -11.18
N VAL A 122 -8.62 -13.74 -10.27
CA VAL A 122 -10.01 -13.26 -10.15
C VAL A 122 -10.11 -12.18 -9.08
N ALA A 123 -9.50 -12.38 -7.91
CA ALA A 123 -9.65 -11.50 -6.77
C ALA A 123 -9.10 -10.09 -7.02
N VAL A 124 -7.89 -9.95 -7.58
CA VAL A 124 -7.28 -8.63 -7.78
C VAL A 124 -8.04 -7.79 -8.81
N PRO A 125 -8.38 -8.30 -10.01
CA PRO A 125 -9.21 -7.54 -10.95
C PRO A 125 -10.59 -7.20 -10.38
N ALA A 126 -11.22 -8.10 -9.63
CA ALA A 126 -12.51 -7.83 -8.99
C ALA A 126 -12.41 -6.69 -7.95
N VAL A 127 -11.39 -6.71 -7.09
CA VAL A 127 -11.16 -5.64 -6.09
C VAL A 127 -10.91 -4.29 -6.76
N LEU A 128 -10.11 -4.26 -7.83
CA LEU A 128 -9.86 -3.02 -8.58
C LEU A 128 -11.14 -2.51 -9.27
N LEU A 129 -11.94 -3.41 -9.84
CA LEU A 129 -13.22 -3.05 -10.45
C LEU A 129 -14.19 -2.49 -9.42
N PHE A 130 -14.35 -3.16 -8.27
CA PHE A 130 -15.18 -2.65 -7.18
C PHE A 130 -14.70 -1.31 -6.65
N GLN A 131 -13.38 -1.09 -6.58
CA GLN A 131 -12.83 0.20 -6.18
C GLN A 131 -13.14 1.31 -7.20
N CYS A 132 -13.09 1.02 -8.50
CA CYS A 132 -13.51 1.97 -9.55
C CYS A 132 -14.99 2.31 -9.44
N VAL A 133 -15.85 1.30 -9.23
CA VAL A 133 -17.29 1.51 -9.03
C VAL A 133 -17.55 2.34 -7.78
N PHE A 134 -16.90 2.01 -6.66
CA PHE A 134 -16.99 2.77 -5.42
C PHE A 134 -16.59 4.23 -5.63
N PHE A 135 -15.44 4.48 -6.26
CA PHE A 135 -14.96 5.82 -6.56
C PHE A 135 -15.98 6.62 -7.38
N ALA A 136 -16.51 6.03 -8.46
CA ALA A 136 -17.48 6.70 -9.33
C ALA A 136 -18.80 6.99 -8.59
N CYS A 137 -19.33 6.01 -7.86
CA CYS A 137 -20.57 6.17 -7.10
C CYS A 137 -20.42 7.21 -5.99
N ASP A 138 -19.32 7.18 -5.21
CA ASP A 138 -19.11 8.12 -4.11
C ASP A 138 -18.98 9.56 -4.61
N ILE A 139 -18.27 9.77 -5.73
CA ILE A 139 -18.19 11.09 -6.38
C ILE A 139 -19.58 11.55 -6.83
N VAL A 140 -20.33 10.73 -7.58
CA VAL A 140 -21.65 11.14 -8.10
C VAL A 140 -22.61 11.47 -6.96
N ILE A 141 -22.72 10.60 -5.96
CA ILE A 141 -23.64 10.76 -4.83
C ILE A 141 -23.30 11.99 -4.00
N ARG A 142 -22.01 12.26 -3.77
CA ARG A 142 -21.58 13.40 -2.94
C ARG A 142 -21.41 14.69 -3.72
N SER A 143 -21.31 14.65 -5.05
CA SER A 143 -21.27 15.87 -5.86
C SER A 143 -22.64 16.52 -6.04
N ASP A 144 -23.71 15.73 -5.87
CA ASP A 144 -25.08 16.21 -6.09
C ASP A 144 -25.47 17.23 -5.02
N GLY A 145 -25.66 18.49 -5.43
CA GLY A 145 -26.05 19.60 -4.55
C GLY A 145 -24.91 20.41 -3.90
N LEU A 146 -23.64 20.09 -4.18
CA LEU A 146 -22.50 20.87 -3.64
C LEU A 146 -22.12 22.05 -4.56
N PRO A 147 -21.98 23.28 -4.03
CA PRO A 147 -21.67 24.46 -4.85
C PRO A 147 -20.24 24.47 -5.38
N PHE A 148 -19.30 23.79 -4.70
CA PHE A 148 -17.89 23.72 -5.09
C PHE A 148 -17.44 22.26 -5.17
N THR A 149 -17.20 21.78 -6.38
CA THR A 149 -16.70 20.43 -6.65
C THR A 149 -15.40 20.52 -7.44
N LEU A 150 -14.38 19.76 -7.04
CA LEU A 150 -13.15 19.63 -7.82
C LEU A 150 -13.35 18.57 -8.90
N SER A 151 -13.23 18.94 -10.17
CA SER A 151 -13.21 17.95 -11.25
C SER A 151 -11.89 17.18 -11.21
N LEU A 152 -11.88 15.92 -11.65
CA LEU A 152 -10.63 15.14 -11.75
C LEU A 152 -9.61 15.81 -12.69
N GLY A 153 -10.06 16.59 -13.67
CA GLY A 153 -9.19 17.33 -14.58
C GLY A 153 -8.44 18.50 -13.93
N ASP A 154 -8.98 19.05 -12.84
CA ASP A 154 -8.43 20.23 -12.16
C ASP A 154 -7.43 19.85 -11.06
N VAL A 155 -7.29 18.55 -10.80
CA VAL A 155 -6.30 18.02 -9.85
C VAL A 155 -4.88 18.23 -10.40
N HIS A 156 -3.95 18.64 -9.53
CA HIS A 156 -2.54 18.85 -9.92
C HIS A 156 -1.99 17.64 -10.72
N PRO A 157 -1.43 17.84 -11.92
CA PRO A 157 -0.92 16.75 -12.75
C PRO A 157 0.14 15.89 -12.05
N ALA A 158 0.87 16.48 -11.09
CA ALA A 158 1.84 15.76 -10.25
C ALA A 158 1.22 14.55 -9.52
N VAL A 159 -0.06 14.60 -9.16
CA VAL A 159 -0.76 13.49 -8.49
C VAL A 159 -0.84 12.28 -9.41
N TYR A 160 -1.20 12.48 -10.68
CA TYR A 160 -1.26 11.40 -11.66
C TYR A 160 0.13 10.94 -12.10
N ALA A 161 1.05 11.89 -12.29
CA ALA A 161 2.42 11.62 -12.70
C ALA A 161 3.24 10.87 -11.63
N THR A 162 2.90 11.03 -10.35
CA THR A 162 3.55 10.31 -9.25
C THR A 162 2.75 9.07 -8.85
N GLY A 163 1.45 9.20 -8.60
CA GLY A 163 0.63 8.13 -8.02
C GLY A 163 0.54 6.87 -8.89
N LEU A 164 0.15 7.00 -10.16
CA LEU A 164 -0.05 5.82 -11.01
C LEU A 164 1.28 5.11 -11.35
N PRO A 165 2.36 5.80 -11.75
CA PRO A 165 3.64 5.15 -12.02
C PRO A 165 4.28 4.52 -10.78
N PHE A 166 3.99 5.05 -9.59
CA PHE A 166 4.54 4.51 -8.35
C PHE A 166 4.07 3.07 -8.07
N ALA A 167 2.91 2.66 -8.59
CA ALA A 167 2.46 1.27 -8.52
C ALA A 167 3.48 0.30 -9.18
N LEU A 168 4.12 0.70 -10.29
CA LEU A 168 5.18 -0.09 -10.94
C LEU A 168 6.46 -0.08 -10.10
N ILE A 169 6.83 1.07 -9.54
CA ILE A 169 7.99 1.21 -8.67
C ILE A 169 7.86 0.31 -7.43
N ILE A 170 6.66 0.23 -6.84
CA ILE A 170 6.33 -0.66 -5.72
C ILE A 170 6.58 -2.12 -6.10
N VAL A 171 6.15 -2.56 -7.29
CA VAL A 171 6.40 -3.95 -7.74
C VAL A 171 7.91 -4.22 -7.80
N VAL A 172 8.70 -3.28 -8.32
CA VAL A 172 10.17 -3.40 -8.38
C VAL A 172 10.77 -3.48 -6.98
N ILE A 173 10.39 -2.58 -6.06
CA ILE A 173 10.87 -2.58 -4.67
C ILE A 173 10.53 -3.91 -3.99
N ASN A 174 9.28 -4.37 -4.11
CA ASN A 174 8.84 -5.62 -3.47
C ASN A 174 9.56 -6.85 -4.04
N GLU A 175 9.83 -6.88 -5.34
CA GLU A 175 10.60 -7.93 -5.98
C GLU A 175 12.07 -7.93 -5.53
N LEU A 176 12.68 -6.75 -5.37
CA LEU A 176 14.05 -6.63 -4.82
C LEU A 176 14.13 -7.12 -3.37
N VAL A 177 13.15 -6.76 -2.54
CA VAL A 177 13.06 -7.25 -1.14
C VAL A 177 12.86 -8.77 -1.13
N LYS A 178 11.93 -9.29 -1.94
CA LYS A 178 11.65 -10.73 -2.05
C LYS A 178 12.92 -11.51 -2.43
N ARG A 179 13.68 -11.03 -3.43
CA ARG A 179 14.96 -11.66 -3.83
C ARG A 179 15.96 -11.75 -2.68
N ARG A 180 16.06 -10.70 -1.85
CA ARG A 180 16.93 -10.71 -0.65
C ARG A 180 16.44 -11.73 0.38
N GLU A 181 15.13 -11.75 0.65
CA GLU A 181 14.52 -12.69 1.59
C GLU A 181 14.73 -14.15 1.18
N VAL A 182 14.46 -14.51 -0.08
CA VAL A 182 14.63 -15.88 -0.59
C VAL A 182 16.09 -16.33 -0.49
N LYS A 183 17.04 -15.44 -0.84
CA LYS A 183 18.48 -15.73 -0.71
C LYS A 183 18.89 -16.00 0.74
N LEU A 184 18.36 -15.22 1.68
CA LEU A 184 18.61 -15.40 3.11
C LEU A 184 17.96 -16.68 3.63
N TYR A 185 16.72 -16.94 3.26
CA TYR A 185 15.99 -18.16 3.63
C TYR A 185 16.75 -19.42 3.20
N SER A 186 17.26 -19.46 1.95
CA SER A 186 18.09 -20.56 1.46
C SER A 186 19.36 -20.77 2.30
N ARG A 187 20.04 -19.68 2.69
CA ARG A 187 21.22 -19.74 3.58
C ARG A 187 20.87 -20.29 4.96
N TYR A 188 19.78 -19.83 5.56
CA TYR A 188 19.30 -20.34 6.85
C TYR A 188 18.90 -21.81 6.76
N GLN A 189 18.24 -22.23 5.68
CA GLN A 189 17.89 -23.63 5.47
C GLN A 189 19.15 -24.52 5.34
N LYS A 190 20.17 -24.07 4.59
CA LYS A 190 21.47 -24.78 4.49
C LYS A 190 22.18 -24.89 5.84
N ARG A 191 22.24 -23.80 6.62
CA ARG A 191 22.84 -23.81 7.98
C ARG A 191 22.11 -24.77 8.92
N ARG A 192 20.77 -24.78 8.89
CA ARG A 192 19.95 -25.71 9.69
C ARG A 192 20.18 -27.17 9.30
N ARG A 193 20.31 -27.47 7.99
CA ARG A 193 20.65 -28.82 7.50
C ARG A 193 22.03 -29.26 7.98
N LEU A 194 23.04 -28.39 7.90
CA LEU A 194 24.40 -28.67 8.41
C LEU A 194 24.40 -28.95 9.93
N SER A 195 23.73 -28.11 10.73
CA SER A 195 23.66 -28.32 12.19
C SER A 195 22.92 -29.58 12.61
N PHE A 196 22.02 -30.08 11.75
CA PHE A 196 21.33 -31.34 11.98
C PHE A 196 22.24 -32.53 11.62
N GLY A 197 22.90 -32.47 10.46
CA GLY A 197 23.83 -33.51 10.01
C GLY A 197 25.00 -33.73 10.98
N THR A 198 25.54 -32.66 11.58
CA THR A 198 26.62 -32.79 12.57
C THR A 198 26.14 -33.39 13.90
N LYS A 199 24.91 -33.11 14.34
CA LYS A 199 24.35 -33.69 15.58
C LYS A 199 23.97 -35.17 15.46
N LEU A 200 23.56 -35.62 14.27
CA LEU A 200 23.33 -37.04 14.00
C LEU A 200 24.64 -37.79 13.72
N GLY A 201 25.56 -37.19 12.96
CA GLY A 201 26.86 -37.79 12.65
C GLY A 201 27.83 -37.86 13.84
N MET A 202 27.67 -37.02 14.86
CA MET A 202 28.45 -37.12 16.11
C MET A 202 27.97 -38.23 17.06
N ASN A 203 26.77 -38.79 16.86
CA ASN A 203 26.17 -39.78 17.76
C ASN A 203 26.00 -41.18 17.13
N SER A 204 26.51 -41.41 15.92
CA SER A 204 26.61 -42.77 15.35
C SER A 204 27.89 -43.45 15.85
N PRO A 205 27.82 -44.58 16.57
CA PRO A 205 29.01 -45.32 16.96
C PRO A 205 29.70 -45.89 15.72
N PHE A 206 31.04 -45.92 15.73
CA PHE A 206 31.84 -46.68 14.76
C PHE A 206 31.62 -48.18 14.92
#